data_AF-A0A2H0D6P9-F1
#
_entry.id   AF-A0A2H0D6P9-F1
#
_cell.length_a   1.000
_cell.length_b   1.000
_cell.length_c   1.000
_cell.angle_alpha   90.00
_cell.angle_beta   90.00
_cell.angle_gamma   90.00
#
_symmetry.space_group_name_H-M   'P 1'
#
loop_
_entity.id
_entity.type
_entity.pdbx_description
1 polymer ?
#
loop_
_entity_poly.entity_id
_entity_poly.type
_entity_poly.pdbx_seq_one_letter_code
_entity_poly.pdbx_strand_id
1 'polypeptide(L)' 'MAFDDAVQKGKVQKGDLLCFMGSGGGLAFANAIYKY' A
#
# COMPACT_ATOMS: atom_id res chain seq x y z
N MET A 1 9.88 -3.23 4.41
CA MET A 1 8.60 -3.45 3.67
C MET A 1 8.28 -2.21 2.87
N ALA A 2 7.63 -2.31 1.71
CA ALA A 2 7.48 -1.18 0.76
C ALA A 2 6.76 0.05 1.35
N PHE A 3 5.71 -0.17 2.14
CA PHE A 3 4.98 0.93 2.78
C PHE A 3 5.82 1.65 3.85
N ASP A 4 6.47 0.90 4.74
CA ASP A 4 7.35 1.44 5.77
C ASP A 4 8.51 2.27 5.19
N ASP A 5 9.12 1.79 4.10
CA ASP A 5 10.18 2.53 3.39
C ASP A 5 9.65 3.85 2.78
N ALA A 6 8.42 3.84 2.22
CA ALA A 6 7.78 5.05 1.72
C ALA A 6 7.48 6.06 2.84
N VAL A 7 7.06 5.59 4.01
CA VAL A 7 6.83 6.42 5.21
C VAL A 7 8.15 7.03 5.70
N GLN A 8 9.21 6.24 5.86
CA GLN A 8 10.52 6.73 6.30
C GLN A 8 11.13 7.74 5.32
N LYS A 9 10.85 7.60 4.03
CA LYS A 9 11.27 8.54 2.97
C LYS A 9 10.35 9.76 2.83
N GLY A 10 9.33 9.92 3.68
CA GLY A 10 8.40 11.06 3.63
C GLY A 10 7.55 11.12 2.36
N LYS A 11 7.38 9.99 1.67
CA LYS A 11 6.60 9.90 0.42
C LYS A 11 5.09 9.74 0.67
N VAL A 12 4.68 9.62 1.92
CA VAL A 12 3.29 9.42 2.34
C VAL A 12 2.93 10.43 3.43
N GLN A 13 1.76 11.05 3.32
CA GLN A 13 1.27 12.06 4.25
C GLN A 13 -0.10 11.68 4.82
N LYS A 14 -0.40 12.17 6.03
CA LYS A 14 -1.72 11.96 6.64
C LYS A 14 -2.81 12.59 5.78
N GLY A 15 -3.84 11.83 5.48
CA GLY A 15 -4.93 12.18 4.58
C GLY A 15 -4.83 11.53 3.21
N ASP A 16 -3.67 10.97 2.84
CA ASP A 16 -3.47 10.32 1.55
C ASP A 16 -4.32 9.04 1.43
N LEU A 17 -4.83 8.80 0.22
CA LEU A 17 -5.50 7.56 -0.15
C LEU A 17 -4.48 6.57 -0.69
N LEU A 18 -4.29 5.48 0.03
CA LEU A 18 -3.38 4.40 -0.30
C LEU A 18 -4.16 3.24 -0.93
N CYS A 19 -3.63 2.71 -2.03
CA CYS A 19 -4.12 1.48 -2.65
C CYS A 19 -3.02 0.42 -2.57
N PHE A 20 -3.23 -0.58 -1.74
CA PHE A 20 -2.39 -1.76 -1.69
C PHE A 20 -2.91 -2.77 -2.70
N MET A 21 -2.01 -3.30 -3.52
CA MET A 21 -2.31 -4.34 -4.51
C MET A 21 -1.36 -5.51 -4.28
N GLY A 22 -1.94 -6.70 -4.15
CA GLY A 22 -1.20 -7.95 -4.02
C GLY A 22 -1.67 -8.97 -5.05
N SER A 23 -0.75 -9.83 -5.48
CA SER A 23 -1.06 -11.03 -6.27
C SER A 23 -0.44 -12.24 -5.59
N GLY A 24 -1.13 -13.38 -5.65
CA GLY A 24 -0.69 -14.65 -5.07
C GLY A 24 -0.83 -15.82 -6.05
N GLY A 25 -0.41 -17.01 -5.60
CA GLY A 25 -0.54 -18.24 -6.38
C GLY A 25 -1.98 -18.51 -6.82
N GLY A 26 -2.15 -19.11 -8.00
CA GLY A 26 -3.46 -19.42 -8.56
C GLY A 26 -4.19 -18.22 -9.16
N LEU A 27 -3.46 -17.19 -9.62
CA LEU A 27 -4.03 -15.95 -10.20
C LEU A 27 -4.91 -15.17 -9.22
N ALA A 28 -4.67 -15.32 -7.92
CA ALA A 28 -5.38 -14.56 -6.91
C ALA A 28 -4.88 -13.10 -6.90
N PHE A 29 -5.83 -12.17 -6.83
CA PHE A 29 -5.59 -10.75 -6.66
C PHE A 29 -6.37 -10.24 -5.47
N ALA A 30 -5.75 -9.35 -4.69
CA ALA A 30 -6.40 -8.69 -3.57
C ALA A 30 -5.95 -7.24 -3.52
N ASN A 31 -6.88 -6.37 -3.14
CA ASN A 31 -6.57 -4.97 -2.89
C ASN A 31 -7.12 -4.51 -1.53
N ALA A 32 -6.49 -3.47 -0.98
CA ALA A 32 -6.97 -2.77 0.19
C ALA A 32 -6.79 -1.27 -0.02
N ILE A 33 -7.87 -0.52 0.17
CA ILE A 33 -7.85 0.95 0.11
C ILE A 33 -7.92 1.47 1.54
N TYR A 34 -6.99 2.34 1.90
CA TYR A 34 -6.87 2.89 3.25
C TYR A 34 -6.53 4.38 3.18
N LYS A 35 -7.06 5.16 4.12
CA LYS A 35 -6.73 6.58 4.27
C LYS A 35 -5.72 6.73 5.41
N TYR A 36 -4.52 7.24 5.10
CA TYR A 36 -3.38 7.31 6.02
C TYR A 36 -3.50 8.39 7.09
#